data_AF-A0A4R5C4C3-F1
#
_entry.id   AF-A0A4R5C4C3-F1
#
_cell.length_a   1.000
_cell.length_b   1.000
_cell.length_c   1.000
_cell.angle_alpha   90.00
_cell.angle_beta   90.00
_cell.angle_gamma   90.00
#
_symmetry.space_group_name_H-M   'P 1'
#
loop_
_entity.id
_entity.type
_entity.pdbx_description
1 polymer ?
#
loop_
_entity_poly.entity_id
_entity_poly.type
_entity_poly.pdbx_seq_one_letter_code
_entity_poly.pdbx_strand_id
1 'polypeptide(L)'
;MQVDIGIDDLNVYGSTLVIDAADIAAVRGTPMKRLTQWRLDSRSLVPPYEDPVTLAVNAARPLVDEHGASDFGLLLVASESGLDYSKPLSSYVHEFLGLPGRCVHSEIKHACFGGTAALLLAADWVRANPHAKALVVTTDLSRRLFGHAAESAEGMGATALAVSAEPRVLGLDAARGFASKEIYDVARPTHIHTVVDSELSLSAYLDLAEIAWSDYRRQDGAAAYDDLDHLAFHTPLAPLVQQAHLLFAEESSADVPPAEQFERKVAPSLRYCQKIGNTFSGCLFVALAGLIDDAPDADTGRRIGLYSYGSGSSAAFFSGVLRPGARARLARHDISSALTARRRVDVRTYERLVEDLEQSLTAEDFEPDTGAIVNHFEESYAGRNALVLSGVKGYQRSYQWS
;
A
#
# COMPACT_ATOMS: atom_id res chain seq x y z
N MET A 1 -9.76 30.65 -7.35
CA MET A 1 -8.75 30.25 -6.35
C MET A 1 -8.41 28.80 -6.62
N GLN A 2 -7.12 28.47 -6.69
CA GLN A 2 -6.69 27.08 -6.79
C GLN A 2 -7.07 26.39 -5.47
N VAL A 3 -7.96 25.40 -5.54
CA VAL A 3 -8.37 24.64 -4.35
C VAL A 3 -7.20 23.74 -3.96
N ASP A 4 -6.77 23.85 -2.71
CA ASP A 4 -5.72 23.03 -2.12
C ASP A 4 -6.28 21.63 -1.86
N ILE A 5 -5.78 20.60 -2.55
CA ILE A 5 -6.38 19.26 -2.53
C ILE A 5 -5.30 18.23 -2.24
N GLY A 6 -5.61 17.27 -1.39
CA GLY A 6 -4.73 16.13 -1.19
C GLY A 6 -5.15 15.27 -0.02
N ILE A 7 -4.16 14.60 0.58
CA ILE A 7 -4.36 13.67 1.68
C ILE A 7 -4.55 14.48 2.97
N ASP A 8 -5.72 14.32 3.54
CA ASP A 8 -6.11 14.84 4.84
C ASP A 8 -5.62 13.91 5.97
N ASP A 9 -5.78 12.61 5.78
CA ASP A 9 -5.42 11.59 6.77
C ASP A 9 -4.99 10.29 6.09
N LEU A 10 -4.12 9.53 6.76
CA LEU A 10 -3.47 8.34 6.23
C LEU A 10 -3.33 7.30 7.35
N ASN A 11 -3.75 6.06 7.09
CA ASN A 11 -3.48 4.92 7.96
C ASN A 11 -2.98 3.71 7.15
N VAL A 12 -2.24 2.82 7.82
CA VAL A 12 -1.73 1.56 7.28
C VAL A 12 -2.13 0.43 8.22
N TYR A 13 -2.74 -0.62 7.68
CA TYR A 13 -3.03 -1.86 8.39
C TYR A 13 -2.20 -2.99 7.81
N GLY A 14 -1.21 -3.46 8.57
CA GLY A 14 -0.27 -4.50 8.16
C GLY A 14 -0.63 -5.91 8.65
N SER A 15 -1.90 -6.19 8.94
CA SER A 15 -2.36 -7.43 9.60
C SER A 15 -1.78 -7.60 11.02
N THR A 16 -2.12 -8.70 11.70
CA THR A 16 -1.65 -9.03 13.05
C THR A 16 -0.59 -10.14 13.10
N LEU A 17 -0.25 -10.74 11.95
CA LEU A 17 0.77 -11.79 11.85
C LEU A 17 1.99 -11.33 11.03
N VAL A 18 3.15 -11.88 11.37
CA VAL A 18 4.42 -11.59 10.72
C VAL A 18 5.30 -12.84 10.65
N ILE A 19 6.09 -12.95 9.60
CA ILE A 19 7.19 -13.91 9.52
C ILE A 19 8.48 -13.17 9.16
N ASP A 20 9.57 -13.52 9.84
CA ASP A 20 10.88 -12.91 9.60
C ASP A 20 11.43 -13.40 8.27
N ALA A 21 11.97 -12.47 7.46
CA ALA A 21 12.57 -12.82 6.18
C ALA A 21 13.78 -13.76 6.38
N ALA A 22 14.47 -13.65 7.51
CA ALA A 22 15.57 -14.51 7.91
C ALA A 22 15.14 -15.98 8.11
N ASP A 23 13.95 -16.21 8.69
CA ASP A 23 13.42 -17.56 8.92
C ASP A 23 13.10 -18.25 7.57
N ILE A 24 12.48 -17.52 6.64
CA ILE A 24 12.25 -18.00 5.27
C ILE A 24 13.58 -18.29 4.58
N ALA A 25 14.52 -17.35 4.62
CA ALA A 25 15.81 -17.49 3.96
C ALA A 25 16.62 -18.70 4.46
N ALA A 26 16.56 -18.98 5.77
CA ALA A 26 17.20 -20.15 6.36
C ALA A 26 16.65 -21.47 5.78
N VAL A 27 15.33 -21.59 5.63
CA VAL A 27 14.69 -22.79 5.06
C VAL A 27 14.87 -22.88 3.54
N ARG A 28 14.85 -21.76 2.82
CA ARG A 28 14.98 -21.71 1.36
C ARG A 28 16.43 -21.67 0.86
N GLY A 29 17.42 -21.57 1.75
CA GLY A 29 18.84 -21.45 1.38
C GLY A 29 19.21 -20.09 0.76
N THR A 30 18.46 -19.03 1.05
CA THR A 30 18.77 -17.67 0.59
C THR A 30 19.86 -17.07 1.49
N PRO A 31 20.97 -16.54 0.93
CA PRO A 31 22.03 -15.95 1.75
C PRO A 31 21.57 -14.69 2.49
N MET A 32 21.92 -14.56 3.78
CA MET A 32 21.59 -13.37 4.60
C MET A 32 22.04 -12.04 3.97
N LYS A 33 23.18 -12.04 3.27
CA LYS A 33 23.67 -10.86 2.55
C LYS A 33 22.65 -10.31 1.55
N ARG A 34 21.84 -11.18 0.92
CA ARG A 34 20.79 -10.79 -0.02
C ARG A 34 19.66 -10.07 0.70
N LEU A 35 19.23 -10.55 1.87
CA LEU A 35 18.22 -9.87 2.68
C LEU A 35 18.68 -8.48 3.14
N THR A 36 19.94 -8.36 3.59
CA THR A 36 20.53 -7.06 3.95
C THR A 36 20.53 -6.10 2.77
N GLN A 37 20.86 -6.57 1.57
CA GLN A 37 20.81 -5.75 0.35
C GLN A 37 19.37 -5.35 -0.02
N TRP A 38 18.40 -6.22 0.23
CA TRP A 38 16.98 -5.94 0.00
C TRP A 38 16.36 -5.00 1.03
N ARG A 39 17.06 -4.74 2.15
CA ARG A 39 16.56 -3.98 3.31
C ARG A 39 15.19 -4.53 3.75
N LEU A 40 15.14 -5.83 3.94
CA LEU A 40 13.91 -6.56 4.26
C LEU A 40 14.08 -7.29 5.60
N ASP A 41 13.22 -6.95 6.56
CA ASP A 41 13.24 -7.53 7.90
C ASP A 41 12.23 -8.68 7.98
N SER A 42 11.00 -8.41 7.55
CA SER A 42 9.87 -9.33 7.70
C SER A 42 8.77 -9.02 6.69
N ARG A 43 7.82 -9.94 6.56
CA ARG A 43 6.61 -9.75 5.76
C ARG A 43 5.36 -10.03 6.58
N SER A 44 4.30 -9.28 6.29
CA SER A 44 2.98 -9.51 6.85
C SER A 44 2.36 -10.80 6.32
N LEU A 45 1.56 -11.43 7.18
CA LEU A 45 0.70 -12.56 6.85
C LEU A 45 -0.72 -12.26 7.34
N VAL A 46 -1.73 -12.89 6.76
CA VAL A 46 -3.11 -12.84 7.28
C VAL A 46 -3.45 -14.14 8.00
N PRO A 47 -4.17 -14.08 9.15
CA PRO A 47 -4.79 -15.27 9.72
C PRO A 47 -5.99 -15.75 8.85
N PRO A 48 -6.53 -16.96 9.08
CA PRO A 48 -7.64 -17.51 8.29
C PRO A 48 -8.92 -16.66 8.31
N TYR A 49 -9.08 -15.81 9.31
CA TYR A 49 -10.23 -14.93 9.52
C TYR A 49 -9.96 -13.49 9.06
N GLU A 50 -8.97 -13.28 8.19
CA GLU A 50 -8.76 -12.02 7.47
C GLU A 50 -8.67 -12.21 5.96
N ASP A 51 -9.17 -11.23 5.22
CA ASP A 51 -9.18 -11.19 3.76
C ASP A 51 -9.06 -9.72 3.27
N PRO A 52 -9.08 -9.42 1.96
CA PRO A 52 -8.95 -8.06 1.48
C PRO A 52 -10.01 -7.09 2.03
N VAL A 53 -11.22 -7.57 2.36
CA VAL A 53 -12.27 -6.72 2.95
C VAL A 53 -11.91 -6.38 4.39
N THR A 54 -11.50 -7.36 5.20
CA THR A 54 -11.12 -7.09 6.60
C THR A 54 -9.95 -6.14 6.68
N LEU A 55 -8.91 -6.35 5.85
CA LEU A 55 -7.75 -5.47 5.76
C LEU A 55 -8.17 -4.02 5.41
N ALA A 56 -9.02 -3.87 4.38
CA ALA A 56 -9.51 -2.56 3.94
C ALA A 56 -10.31 -1.84 5.04
N VAL A 57 -11.25 -2.53 5.67
CA VAL A 57 -12.09 -1.94 6.73
C VAL A 57 -11.24 -1.59 7.96
N ASN A 58 -10.34 -2.48 8.38
CA ASN A 58 -9.46 -2.24 9.53
C ASN A 58 -8.46 -1.09 9.28
N ALA A 59 -8.03 -0.87 8.02
CA ALA A 59 -7.25 0.32 7.65
C ALA A 59 -8.07 1.61 7.67
N ALA A 60 -9.29 1.57 7.14
CA ALA A 60 -10.11 2.77 6.91
C ALA A 60 -10.91 3.22 8.13
N ARG A 61 -11.26 2.30 9.04
CA ARG A 61 -12.12 2.59 10.18
C ARG A 61 -11.59 3.72 11.07
N PRO A 62 -10.31 3.78 11.47
CA PRO A 62 -9.80 4.90 12.26
C PRO A 62 -10.02 6.27 11.61
N LEU A 63 -9.95 6.35 10.27
CA LEU A 63 -10.23 7.58 9.52
C LEU A 63 -11.73 7.89 9.51
N VAL A 64 -12.59 6.87 9.36
CA VAL A 64 -14.05 7.09 9.40
C VAL A 64 -14.51 7.52 10.78
N ASP A 65 -13.94 6.93 11.85
CA ASP A 65 -14.26 7.27 13.23
C ASP A 65 -13.81 8.70 13.58
N GLU A 66 -12.63 9.15 13.10
CA GLU A 66 -12.10 10.50 13.33
C GLU A 66 -12.86 11.60 12.55
N HIS A 67 -13.23 11.34 11.29
CA HIS A 67 -13.84 12.37 10.43
C HIS A 67 -15.37 12.30 10.40
N GLY A 68 -15.94 11.13 10.71
CA GLY A 68 -17.38 10.86 10.58
C GLY A 68 -17.75 10.31 9.20
N ALA A 69 -18.51 9.21 9.19
CA ALA A 69 -18.95 8.55 7.95
C ALA A 69 -19.73 9.49 6.99
N SER A 70 -20.45 10.49 7.54
CA SER A 70 -21.20 11.46 6.75
C SER A 70 -20.35 12.39 5.89
N ASP A 71 -19.07 12.54 6.20
CA ASP A 71 -18.20 13.46 5.48
C ASP A 71 -17.72 12.87 4.15
N PHE A 72 -17.83 11.56 3.99
CA PHE A 72 -17.41 10.85 2.78
C PHE A 72 -18.55 10.77 1.75
N GLY A 73 -18.28 11.27 0.55
CA GLY A 73 -19.18 11.19 -0.61
C GLY A 73 -18.69 10.25 -1.72
N LEU A 74 -17.45 9.78 -1.64
CA LEU A 74 -16.84 8.84 -2.57
C LEU A 74 -15.99 7.81 -1.82
N LEU A 75 -16.12 6.53 -2.17
CA LEU A 75 -15.25 5.44 -1.75
C LEU A 75 -14.62 4.78 -2.99
N LEU A 76 -13.30 4.79 -3.09
CA LEU A 76 -12.56 4.06 -4.12
C LEU A 76 -11.72 2.99 -3.45
N VAL A 77 -12.02 1.72 -3.71
CA VAL A 77 -11.16 0.60 -3.26
C VAL A 77 -10.26 0.17 -4.41
N ALA A 78 -8.95 0.22 -4.22
CA ALA A 78 -7.97 -0.27 -5.18
C ALA A 78 -7.42 -1.63 -4.73
N SER A 79 -7.39 -2.59 -5.64
CA SER A 79 -6.88 -3.94 -5.35
C SER A 79 -6.53 -4.69 -6.63
N GLU A 80 -5.53 -5.56 -6.55
CA GLU A 80 -5.29 -6.67 -7.48
C GLU A 80 -5.63 -8.03 -6.84
N SER A 81 -6.29 -8.00 -5.68
CA SER A 81 -6.68 -9.13 -4.84
C SER A 81 -8.20 -9.29 -4.73
N GLY A 82 -8.94 -8.88 -5.76
CA GLY A 82 -10.40 -8.97 -5.82
C GLY A 82 -10.93 -10.38 -5.55
N LEU A 83 -12.11 -10.43 -4.92
CA LEU A 83 -12.78 -11.66 -4.48
C LEU A 83 -13.83 -12.16 -5.47
N ASP A 84 -14.27 -11.31 -6.39
CA ASP A 84 -15.29 -11.61 -7.39
C ASP A 84 -14.99 -10.82 -8.67
N TYR A 85 -15.45 -11.33 -9.82
CA TYR A 85 -15.25 -10.68 -11.12
C TYR A 85 -16.21 -9.51 -11.37
N SER A 86 -17.32 -9.44 -10.63
CA SER A 86 -18.39 -8.46 -10.78
C SER A 86 -18.63 -7.66 -9.50
N LYS A 87 -18.83 -8.32 -8.36
CA LYS A 87 -19.12 -7.65 -7.09
C LYS A 87 -17.84 -7.05 -6.50
N PRO A 88 -17.77 -5.72 -6.32
CA PRO A 88 -16.57 -5.08 -5.82
C PRO A 88 -16.42 -5.25 -4.29
N LEU A 89 -15.18 -5.35 -3.82
CA LEU A 89 -14.76 -5.20 -2.42
C LEU A 89 -15.37 -3.95 -1.78
N SER A 90 -15.43 -2.86 -2.55
CA SER A 90 -15.98 -1.58 -2.08
C SER A 90 -17.42 -1.67 -1.58
N SER A 91 -18.21 -2.65 -2.03
CA SER A 91 -19.56 -2.86 -1.52
C SER A 91 -19.58 -3.38 -0.08
N TYR A 92 -18.64 -4.26 0.30
CA TYR A 92 -18.51 -4.70 1.69
C TYR A 92 -17.88 -3.60 2.55
N VAL A 93 -16.84 -2.93 2.04
CA VAL A 93 -16.17 -1.84 2.75
C VAL A 93 -17.14 -0.69 3.04
N HIS A 94 -18.01 -0.34 2.10
CA HIS A 94 -19.07 0.67 2.28
C HIS A 94 -20.01 0.32 3.43
N GLU A 95 -20.54 -0.91 3.42
CA GLU A 95 -21.46 -1.42 4.45
C GLU A 95 -20.83 -1.42 5.84
N PHE A 96 -19.65 -2.03 5.99
CA PHE A 96 -19.02 -2.18 7.31
C PHE A 96 -18.44 -0.88 7.86
N LEU A 97 -18.12 0.10 7.02
CA LEU A 97 -17.75 1.44 7.51
C LEU A 97 -18.97 2.32 7.83
N GLY A 98 -20.20 1.82 7.60
CA GLY A 98 -21.42 2.59 7.85
C GLY A 98 -21.52 3.85 6.99
N LEU A 99 -20.95 3.82 5.77
CA LEU A 99 -20.97 4.97 4.88
C LEU A 99 -22.41 5.24 4.42
N PRO A 100 -22.79 6.52 4.22
CA PRO A 100 -24.15 6.86 3.85
C PRO A 100 -24.47 6.37 2.43
N GLY A 101 -25.76 6.11 2.13
CA GLY A 101 -26.20 5.68 0.79
C GLY A 101 -25.94 6.68 -0.34
N ARG A 102 -25.57 7.93 -0.04
CA ARG A 102 -25.11 8.93 -1.01
C ARG A 102 -23.62 8.79 -1.38
N CYS A 103 -22.85 8.05 -0.58
CA CYS A 103 -21.44 7.80 -0.84
C CYS A 103 -21.32 6.80 -1.97
N VAL A 104 -20.91 7.27 -3.14
CA VAL A 104 -20.72 6.41 -4.32
C VAL A 104 -19.47 5.58 -4.10
N HIS A 105 -19.53 4.28 -4.42
CA HIS A 105 -18.38 3.39 -4.26
C HIS A 105 -18.05 2.63 -5.54
N SER A 106 -16.76 2.38 -5.79
CA SER A 106 -16.29 1.55 -6.90
C SER A 106 -14.96 0.85 -6.56
N GLU A 107 -14.58 -0.13 -7.37
CA GLU A 107 -13.28 -0.82 -7.28
C GLU A 107 -12.41 -0.48 -8.49
N ILE A 108 -11.13 -0.25 -8.25
CA ILE A 108 -10.12 0.11 -9.24
C ILE A 108 -9.05 -0.97 -9.29
N LYS A 109 -8.80 -1.50 -10.49
CA LYS A 109 -7.77 -2.50 -10.73
C LYS A 109 -6.77 -2.01 -11.77
N HIS A 110 -5.51 -1.89 -11.37
CA HIS A 110 -4.37 -1.78 -12.29
C HIS A 110 -3.08 -2.20 -11.57
N ALA A 111 -2.98 -3.47 -11.16
CA ALA A 111 -1.85 -3.96 -10.35
C ALA A 111 -1.51 -2.98 -9.20
N CYS A 112 -0.22 -2.80 -8.90
CA CYS A 112 0.27 -1.84 -7.91
C CYS A 112 -0.04 -0.37 -8.22
N PHE A 113 -0.43 -0.01 -9.46
CA PHE A 113 -0.80 1.37 -9.82
C PHE A 113 -2.22 1.75 -9.35
N GLY A 114 -3.05 0.77 -9.00
CA GLY A 114 -4.46 1.00 -8.66
C GLY A 114 -4.68 2.04 -7.56
N GLY A 115 -3.84 2.04 -6.52
CA GLY A 115 -3.94 2.99 -5.41
C GLY A 115 -3.70 4.44 -5.84
N THR A 116 -2.68 4.67 -6.69
CA THR A 116 -2.40 5.99 -7.26
C THR A 116 -3.50 6.44 -8.20
N ALA A 117 -4.00 5.55 -9.07
CA ALA A 117 -5.14 5.86 -9.92
C ALA A 117 -6.36 6.31 -9.09
N ALA A 118 -6.65 5.61 -7.99
CA ALA A 118 -7.71 5.96 -7.06
C ALA A 118 -7.48 7.32 -6.38
N LEU A 119 -6.27 7.60 -5.90
CA LEU A 119 -5.93 8.91 -5.30
C LEU A 119 -6.14 10.07 -6.28
N LEU A 120 -5.68 9.93 -7.52
CA LEU A 120 -5.80 10.99 -8.51
C LEU A 120 -7.26 11.24 -8.91
N LEU A 121 -8.05 10.17 -9.10
CA LEU A 121 -9.49 10.27 -9.36
C LEU A 121 -10.23 10.90 -8.17
N ALA A 122 -9.89 10.52 -6.94
CA ALA A 122 -10.45 11.10 -5.73
C ALA A 122 -10.13 12.59 -5.61
N ALA A 123 -8.88 12.99 -5.89
CA ALA A 123 -8.49 14.40 -5.87
C ALA A 123 -9.30 15.23 -6.89
N ASP A 124 -9.51 14.70 -8.09
CA ASP A 124 -10.29 15.39 -9.12
C ASP A 124 -11.80 15.42 -8.77
N TRP A 125 -12.33 14.38 -8.14
CA TRP A 125 -13.70 14.38 -7.61
C TRP A 125 -13.88 15.40 -6.46
N VAL A 126 -12.93 15.48 -5.53
CA VAL A 126 -12.94 16.46 -4.43
C VAL A 126 -12.84 17.88 -4.99
N ARG A 127 -12.09 18.10 -6.07
CA ARG A 127 -12.06 19.40 -6.76
C ARG A 127 -13.45 19.85 -7.22
N ALA A 128 -14.27 18.92 -7.69
CA ALA A 128 -15.65 19.17 -8.07
C ALA A 128 -16.62 19.22 -6.86
N ASN A 129 -16.23 18.63 -5.73
CA ASN A 129 -17.05 18.50 -4.51
C ASN A 129 -16.28 18.93 -3.25
N PRO A 130 -15.87 20.21 -3.13
CA PRO A 130 -14.93 20.65 -2.09
C PRO A 130 -15.47 20.56 -0.65
N HIS A 131 -16.78 20.39 -0.48
CA HIS A 131 -17.43 20.23 0.82
C HIS A 131 -17.47 18.79 1.33
N ALA A 132 -17.01 17.82 0.54
CA ALA A 132 -17.02 16.41 0.88
C ALA A 132 -15.61 15.82 0.79
N LYS A 133 -15.39 14.72 1.53
CA LYS A 133 -14.18 13.93 1.47
C LYS A 133 -14.38 12.73 0.55
N ALA A 134 -13.29 12.27 -0.04
CA ALA A 134 -13.22 10.97 -0.69
C ALA A 134 -12.37 10.02 0.16
N LEU A 135 -12.78 8.77 0.28
CA LEU A 135 -12.05 7.71 0.95
C LEU A 135 -11.40 6.82 -0.12
N VAL A 136 -10.08 6.75 -0.13
CA VAL A 136 -9.33 5.82 -0.98
C VAL A 136 -8.79 4.73 -0.10
N VAL A 137 -9.05 3.47 -0.44
CA VAL A 137 -8.55 2.31 0.33
C VAL A 137 -7.83 1.36 -0.60
N THR A 138 -6.60 1.00 -0.29
CA THR A 138 -5.87 -0.06 -0.99
C THR A 138 -5.93 -1.32 -0.16
N THR A 139 -6.02 -2.50 -0.76
CA THR A 139 -6.00 -3.76 -0.02
C THR A 139 -5.50 -4.89 -0.89
N ASP A 140 -4.46 -5.60 -0.44
CA ASP A 140 -3.89 -6.68 -1.24
C ASP A 140 -3.28 -7.82 -0.41
N LEU A 141 -3.25 -8.99 -1.06
CA LEU A 141 -2.69 -10.23 -0.57
C LEU A 141 -1.65 -10.78 -1.54
N SER A 142 -0.47 -11.12 -1.04
CA SER A 142 0.47 -11.97 -1.78
C SER A 142 -0.09 -13.36 -2.05
N ARG A 143 0.42 -14.02 -3.09
CA ARG A 143 0.04 -15.39 -3.48
C ARG A 143 1.10 -16.39 -3.02
N ARG A 144 0.84 -17.70 -3.16
CA ARG A 144 1.86 -18.73 -2.88
C ARG A 144 3.05 -18.56 -3.83
N LEU A 145 4.21 -18.29 -3.25
CA LEU A 145 5.48 -18.11 -3.96
C LEU A 145 6.61 -18.94 -3.35
N PHE A 146 6.31 -20.10 -2.76
CA PHE A 146 7.31 -20.93 -2.08
C PHE A 146 8.54 -21.21 -2.96
N GLY A 147 9.72 -20.83 -2.46
CA GLY A 147 11.01 -20.99 -3.15
C GLY A 147 11.29 -19.98 -4.27
N HIS A 148 10.33 -19.12 -4.62
CA HIS A 148 10.55 -18.05 -5.59
C HIS A 148 11.39 -16.91 -4.98
N ALA A 149 12.17 -16.20 -5.81
CA ALA A 149 13.04 -15.12 -5.34
C ALA A 149 12.26 -13.98 -4.63
N ALA A 150 11.00 -13.76 -5.00
CA ALA A 150 10.14 -12.75 -4.40
C ALA A 150 9.40 -13.20 -3.13
N GLU A 151 9.52 -14.47 -2.70
CA GLU A 151 8.76 -15.03 -1.56
C GLU A 151 8.86 -14.17 -0.30
N SER A 152 10.07 -13.74 0.05
CA SER A 152 10.30 -12.94 1.26
C SER A 152 9.81 -11.50 1.11
N ALA A 153 9.82 -10.97 -0.12
CA ALA A 153 9.56 -9.57 -0.39
C ALA A 153 8.07 -9.25 -0.51
N GLU A 154 7.22 -10.21 -0.88
CA GLU A 154 5.79 -9.97 -0.96
C GLU A 154 5.15 -9.88 0.43
N GLY A 155 4.27 -8.89 0.60
CA GLY A 155 3.55 -8.64 1.83
C GLY A 155 2.05 -8.76 1.65
N MET A 156 1.33 -8.38 2.70
CA MET A 156 -0.13 -8.29 2.72
C MET A 156 -0.52 -7.11 3.60
N GLY A 157 -1.57 -6.38 3.21
CA GLY A 157 -2.04 -5.26 4.01
C GLY A 157 -2.88 -4.28 3.22
N ALA A 158 -3.27 -3.21 3.92
CA ALA A 158 -4.12 -2.17 3.38
C ALA A 158 -3.64 -0.79 3.81
N THR A 159 -4.00 0.23 3.03
CA THR A 159 -3.83 1.63 3.38
C THR A 159 -5.14 2.36 3.16
N ALA A 160 -5.41 3.40 3.94
CA ALA A 160 -6.59 4.24 3.78
C ALA A 160 -6.19 5.71 3.77
N LEU A 161 -6.74 6.46 2.82
CA LEU A 161 -6.50 7.88 2.62
C LEU A 161 -7.84 8.63 2.68
N ALA A 162 -7.96 9.60 3.57
CA ALA A 162 -9.00 10.61 3.47
C ALA A 162 -8.47 11.71 2.55
N VAL A 163 -9.14 11.96 1.43
CA VAL A 163 -8.77 13.00 0.46
C VAL A 163 -9.76 14.16 0.59
N SER A 164 -9.26 15.40 0.69
CA SER A 164 -10.13 16.57 0.89
C SER A 164 -9.54 17.86 0.32
N ALA A 165 -10.36 18.92 0.29
CA ALA A 165 -9.97 20.29 -0.07
C ALA A 165 -9.27 21.06 1.08
N GLU A 166 -8.97 20.37 2.18
CA GLU A 166 -8.22 20.88 3.34
C GLU A 166 -7.20 19.82 3.77
N PRO A 167 -6.21 19.50 2.92
CA PRO A 167 -5.24 18.45 3.21
C PRO A 167 -4.37 18.81 4.43
N ARG A 168 -4.36 17.96 5.45
CA ARG A 168 -3.55 18.08 6.67
C ARG A 168 -2.36 17.13 6.73
N VAL A 169 -2.20 16.23 5.75
CA VAL A 169 -1.01 15.35 5.62
C VAL A 169 -0.18 15.76 4.41
N LEU A 170 -0.76 15.74 3.21
CA LEU A 170 -0.04 16.02 1.96
C LEU A 170 -0.94 16.83 1.02
N GLY A 171 -0.53 18.06 0.68
CA GLY A 171 -1.14 18.79 -0.43
C GLY A 171 -0.55 18.35 -1.77
N LEU A 172 -1.38 17.96 -2.73
CA LEU A 172 -0.90 17.49 -4.03
C LEU A 172 -0.67 18.67 -4.97
N ASP A 173 0.47 18.63 -5.67
CA ASP A 173 0.73 19.58 -6.75
C ASP A 173 -0.11 19.25 -7.99
N ALA A 174 -0.29 20.25 -8.84
CA ALA A 174 -1.00 20.08 -10.11
C ALA A 174 -0.16 19.30 -11.13
N ALA A 175 1.17 19.45 -11.09
CA ALA A 175 2.10 18.78 -12.00
C ALA A 175 2.10 17.27 -11.77
N ARG A 176 1.87 16.51 -12.83
CA ARG A 176 1.83 15.04 -12.85
C ARG A 176 2.41 14.56 -14.17
N GLY A 177 3.28 13.57 -14.12
CA GLY A 177 3.81 12.89 -15.29
C GLY A 177 3.33 11.45 -15.36
N PHE A 178 3.03 10.97 -16.55
CA PHE A 178 2.46 9.63 -16.75
C PHE A 178 3.25 8.83 -17.78
N ALA A 179 3.21 7.50 -17.62
CA ALA A 179 3.73 6.57 -18.59
C ALA A 179 2.86 5.31 -18.62
N SER A 180 2.52 4.83 -19.82
CA SER A 180 1.79 3.58 -20.00
C SER A 180 2.31 2.84 -21.23
N LYS A 181 2.46 1.53 -21.13
CA LYS A 181 2.82 0.63 -22.22
C LYS A 181 2.15 -0.71 -21.96
N GLU A 182 1.64 -1.39 -22.98
CA GLU A 182 1.21 -2.78 -22.79
C GLU A 182 2.46 -3.65 -22.64
N ILE A 183 2.61 -4.30 -21.49
CA ILE A 183 3.74 -5.16 -21.13
C ILE A 183 3.21 -6.32 -20.28
N TYR A 184 3.46 -7.55 -20.73
CA TYR A 184 3.06 -8.76 -20.01
C TYR A 184 4.15 -9.21 -19.00
N ASP A 185 4.55 -8.31 -18.09
CA ASP A 185 5.59 -8.56 -17.10
C ASP A 185 5.10 -9.36 -15.89
N VAL A 186 3.97 -8.95 -15.30
CA VAL A 186 3.31 -9.67 -14.21
C VAL A 186 1.82 -9.72 -14.46
N ALA A 187 1.23 -10.90 -14.31
CA ALA A 187 -0.20 -11.10 -14.48
C ALA A 187 -0.77 -12.07 -13.43
N ARG A 188 -2.03 -11.84 -13.03
CA ARG A 188 -2.79 -12.73 -12.13
C ARG A 188 -4.04 -13.24 -12.84
N PRO A 189 -3.94 -14.36 -13.58
CA PRO A 189 -5.09 -14.89 -14.32
C PRO A 189 -6.16 -15.52 -13.42
N THR A 190 -5.81 -15.90 -12.17
CA THR A 190 -6.74 -16.50 -11.20
C THR A 190 -6.51 -15.93 -9.80
N HIS A 191 -7.38 -16.28 -8.85
CA HIS A 191 -7.25 -15.88 -7.44
C HIS A 191 -6.05 -16.50 -6.70
N ILE A 192 -5.32 -17.45 -7.29
CA ILE A 192 -4.19 -18.12 -6.62
C ILE A 192 -2.91 -18.13 -7.46
N HIS A 193 -3.00 -17.83 -8.75
CA HIS A 193 -1.86 -17.91 -9.66
C HIS A 193 -1.28 -16.53 -10.00
N THR A 194 0.05 -16.45 -10.02
CA THR A 194 0.81 -15.29 -10.49
C THR A 194 1.79 -15.75 -11.56
N VAL A 195 1.80 -15.07 -12.70
CA VAL A 195 2.82 -15.19 -13.73
C VAL A 195 3.77 -14.01 -13.55
N VAL A 196 5.07 -14.29 -13.46
CA VAL A 196 6.10 -13.26 -13.20
C VAL A 196 7.27 -13.45 -14.16
N ASP A 197 7.54 -12.43 -14.98
CA ASP A 197 8.83 -12.23 -15.64
C ASP A 197 9.58 -11.10 -14.90
N SER A 198 10.52 -11.50 -14.04
CA SER A 198 11.22 -10.55 -13.16
C SER A 198 12.16 -9.61 -13.92
N GLU A 199 12.75 -10.08 -15.02
CA GLU A 199 13.68 -9.25 -15.82
C GLU A 199 12.91 -8.23 -16.65
N LEU A 200 11.78 -8.65 -17.25
CA LEU A 200 10.91 -7.75 -17.97
C LEU A 200 10.27 -6.72 -17.03
N SER A 201 9.81 -7.13 -15.85
CA SER A 201 9.18 -6.23 -14.87
C SER A 201 10.17 -5.19 -14.34
N LEU A 202 11.41 -5.60 -14.06
CA LEU A 202 12.49 -4.69 -13.68
C LEU A 202 12.73 -3.63 -14.77
N SER A 203 12.85 -4.07 -16.02
CA SER A 203 13.11 -3.17 -17.16
C SER A 203 11.93 -2.21 -17.37
N ALA A 204 10.70 -2.72 -17.32
CA ALA A 204 9.48 -1.93 -17.44
C ALA A 204 9.35 -0.87 -16.33
N TYR A 205 9.69 -1.22 -15.08
CA TYR A 205 9.67 -0.29 -13.95
C TYR A 205 10.60 0.90 -14.18
N LEU A 206 11.83 0.65 -14.66
CA LEU A 206 12.83 1.70 -14.90
C LEU A 206 12.49 2.54 -16.15
N ASP A 207 12.08 1.89 -17.24
CA ASP A 207 11.64 2.58 -18.47
C ASP A 207 10.48 3.54 -18.19
N LEU A 208 9.46 3.09 -17.47
CA LEU A 208 8.31 3.92 -17.14
C LEU A 208 8.66 5.00 -16.11
N ALA A 209 9.68 4.78 -15.26
CA ALA A 209 10.18 5.81 -14.34
C ALA A 209 10.79 6.97 -15.12
N GLU A 210 11.65 6.69 -16.09
CA GLU A 210 12.26 7.70 -16.96
C GLU A 210 11.22 8.48 -17.76
N ILE A 211 10.22 7.78 -18.34
CA ILE A 211 9.16 8.42 -19.13
C ILE A 211 8.27 9.29 -18.24
N ALA A 212 7.81 8.78 -17.09
CA ALA A 212 6.93 9.52 -16.19
C ALA A 212 7.64 10.73 -15.58
N TRP A 213 8.91 10.60 -15.21
CA TRP A 213 9.74 11.72 -14.74
C TRP A 213 9.93 12.77 -15.82
N SER A 214 10.25 12.35 -17.04
CA SER A 214 10.40 13.26 -18.19
C SER A 214 9.09 13.98 -18.52
N ASP A 215 7.94 13.31 -18.43
CA ASP A 215 6.63 13.92 -18.64
C ASP A 215 6.28 14.90 -17.52
N TYR A 216 6.54 14.55 -16.26
CA TYR A 216 6.32 15.42 -15.09
C TYR A 216 7.11 16.73 -15.23
N ARG A 217 8.39 16.64 -15.62
CA ARG A 217 9.27 17.83 -15.79
C ARG A 217 8.82 18.80 -16.87
N ARG A 218 7.99 18.37 -17.82
CA ARG A 218 7.42 19.24 -18.87
C ARG A 218 6.18 19.98 -18.38
N GLN A 219 5.61 19.59 -17.24
CA GLN A 219 4.42 20.23 -16.70
C GLN A 219 4.75 21.58 -16.05
N ASP A 220 3.82 22.52 -16.16
CA ASP A 220 3.91 23.79 -15.45
C ASP A 220 3.88 23.56 -13.94
N GLY A 221 4.83 24.16 -13.22
CA GLY A 221 4.94 24.03 -11.77
C GLY A 221 5.60 22.73 -11.28
N ALA A 222 6.18 21.93 -12.18
CA ALA A 222 6.99 20.79 -11.80
C ALA A 222 8.24 21.22 -11.03
N ALA A 223 8.42 20.66 -9.83
CA ALA A 223 9.63 20.86 -9.03
C ALA A 223 10.85 20.16 -9.66
N ALA A 224 12.01 20.80 -9.60
CA ALA A 224 13.26 20.15 -10.00
C ALA A 224 13.63 19.05 -8.99
N TYR A 225 14.47 18.10 -9.40
CA TYR A 225 14.92 17.02 -8.51
C TYR A 225 15.59 17.57 -7.23
N ASP A 226 16.36 18.65 -7.34
CA ASP A 226 17.03 19.26 -6.19
C ASP A 226 16.04 19.91 -5.20
N ASP A 227 14.85 20.32 -5.67
CA ASP A 227 13.76 20.90 -4.87
C ASP A 227 12.88 19.85 -4.15
N LEU A 228 13.04 18.57 -4.49
CA LEU A 228 12.34 17.48 -3.82
C LEU A 228 13.13 17.08 -2.57
N ASP A 229 12.65 17.44 -1.39
CA ASP A 229 13.34 17.13 -0.13
C ASP A 229 13.42 15.61 0.11
N HIS A 230 12.34 14.90 -0.24
CA HIS A 230 12.21 13.45 -0.09
C HIS A 230 11.53 12.81 -1.30
N LEU A 231 11.68 11.49 -1.43
CA LEU A 231 11.08 10.69 -2.48
C LEU A 231 10.49 9.40 -1.89
N ALA A 232 9.29 9.06 -2.31
CA ALA A 232 8.65 7.78 -2.03
C ALA A 232 8.36 7.05 -3.35
N PHE A 233 8.56 5.73 -3.34
CA PHE A 233 8.40 4.90 -4.54
C PHE A 233 7.48 3.72 -4.23
N HIS A 234 6.82 3.18 -5.26
CA HIS A 234 6.41 1.79 -5.23
C HIS A 234 7.64 0.92 -4.92
N THR A 235 7.62 0.24 -3.78
CA THR A 235 8.79 -0.43 -3.19
C THR A 235 8.57 -1.95 -3.12
N PRO A 236 8.66 -2.69 -4.25
CA PRO A 236 8.67 -4.14 -4.19
C PRO A 236 9.98 -4.66 -3.55
N LEU A 237 11.10 -3.98 -3.82
CA LEU A 237 12.44 -4.27 -3.29
C LEU A 237 13.28 -2.98 -3.24
N ALA A 238 14.07 -2.78 -2.18
CA ALA A 238 14.89 -1.58 -2.04
C ALA A 238 15.94 -1.37 -3.16
N PRO A 239 16.62 -2.40 -3.70
CA PRO A 239 17.55 -2.21 -4.82
C PRO A 239 16.89 -1.68 -6.09
N LEU A 240 15.64 -2.05 -6.37
CA LEU A 240 14.91 -1.51 -7.52
C LEU A 240 14.64 -0.01 -7.33
N VAL A 241 14.20 0.36 -6.14
CA VAL A 241 14.01 1.77 -5.77
C VAL A 241 15.33 2.55 -5.87
N GLN A 242 16.45 1.95 -5.46
CA GLN A 242 17.76 2.55 -5.61
C GLN A 242 18.10 2.82 -7.07
N GLN A 243 17.85 1.86 -7.98
CA GLN A 243 18.09 2.05 -9.42
C GLN A 243 17.22 3.15 -10.02
N ALA A 244 15.93 3.22 -9.67
CA ALA A 244 15.07 4.29 -10.17
C ALA A 244 15.43 5.66 -9.59
N HIS A 245 15.85 5.72 -8.33
CA HIS A 245 16.39 6.94 -7.75
C HIS A 245 17.63 7.44 -8.50
N LEU A 246 18.53 6.55 -8.94
CA LEU A 246 19.70 6.95 -9.73
C LEU A 246 19.29 7.68 -11.01
N LEU A 247 18.28 7.20 -11.74
CA LEU A 247 17.77 7.86 -12.95
C LEU A 247 17.31 9.31 -12.67
N PHE A 248 16.68 9.55 -11.51
CA PHE A 248 16.22 10.89 -11.16
C PHE A 248 17.37 11.78 -10.66
N ALA A 249 18.34 11.19 -9.95
CA ALA A 249 19.49 11.87 -9.38
C ALA A 249 20.52 12.32 -10.43
N GLU A 250 20.50 11.77 -11.65
CA GLU A 250 21.31 12.24 -12.77
C GLU A 250 21.07 13.73 -13.11
N GLU A 251 19.89 14.25 -12.76
CA GLU A 251 19.51 15.66 -12.94
C GLU A 251 19.96 16.57 -11.79
N SER A 252 20.56 15.99 -10.74
CA SER A 252 21.01 16.76 -9.59
C SER A 252 22.20 17.62 -9.96
N SER A 253 22.13 18.90 -9.61
CA SER A 253 23.26 19.83 -9.72
C SER A 253 24.19 19.80 -8.50
N ALA A 254 23.80 19.06 -7.45
CA ALA A 254 24.53 18.98 -6.21
C ALA A 254 25.77 18.07 -6.31
N ASP A 255 26.88 18.52 -5.71
CA ASP A 255 28.10 17.71 -5.53
C ASP A 255 27.94 16.74 -4.34
N VAL A 256 26.87 15.93 -4.38
CA VAL A 256 26.57 14.92 -3.37
C VAL A 256 26.39 13.58 -4.09
N PRO A 257 27.13 12.51 -3.72
CA PRO A 257 27.01 11.22 -4.36
C PRO A 257 25.57 10.69 -4.33
N PRO A 258 25.05 10.08 -5.42
CA PRO A 258 23.67 9.58 -5.45
C PRO A 258 23.34 8.59 -4.33
N ALA A 259 24.32 7.82 -3.83
CA ALA A 259 24.14 6.95 -2.68
C ALA A 259 23.84 7.71 -1.38
N GLU A 260 24.53 8.84 -1.14
CA GLU A 260 24.25 9.69 0.03
C GLU A 260 22.90 10.41 -0.13
N GLN A 261 22.57 10.84 -1.35
CA GLN A 261 21.25 11.37 -1.65
C GLN A 261 20.14 10.35 -1.41
N PHE A 262 20.37 9.07 -1.74
CA PHE A 262 19.42 8.00 -1.49
C PHE A 262 19.15 7.82 0.01
N GLU A 263 20.21 7.76 0.84
CA GLU A 263 20.03 7.63 2.29
C GLU A 263 19.28 8.83 2.88
N ARG A 264 19.48 10.03 2.34
CA ARG A 264 18.80 11.23 2.82
C ARG A 264 17.35 11.35 2.32
N LYS A 265 17.13 11.22 1.01
CA LYS A 265 15.85 11.50 0.34
C LYS A 265 14.91 10.30 0.30
N VAL A 266 15.42 9.07 0.29
CA VAL A 266 14.62 7.86 -0.02
C VAL A 266 14.56 6.88 1.15
N ALA A 267 15.68 6.60 1.82
CA ALA A 267 15.74 5.56 2.85
C ALA A 267 14.69 5.71 3.96
N PRO A 268 14.31 6.92 4.42
CA PRO A 268 13.22 7.09 5.38
C PRO A 268 11.88 6.51 4.91
N SER A 269 11.58 6.60 3.61
CA SER A 269 10.36 6.03 3.03
C SER A 269 10.31 4.51 3.10
N LEU A 270 11.45 3.84 3.25
CA LEU A 270 11.50 2.38 3.26
C LEU A 270 11.03 1.79 4.59
N ARG A 271 11.05 2.55 5.69
CA ARG A 271 10.88 2.08 7.09
C ARG A 271 9.76 1.04 7.30
N TYR A 272 8.56 1.32 6.79
CA TYR A 272 7.43 0.40 6.93
C TYR A 272 7.42 -0.70 5.87
N CYS A 273 7.91 -0.42 4.66
CA CYS A 273 8.06 -1.43 3.61
C CYS A 273 8.94 -2.61 4.07
N GLN A 274 10.01 -2.36 4.85
CA GLN A 274 10.90 -3.42 5.36
C GLN A 274 10.21 -4.39 6.33
N LYS A 275 9.11 -3.96 6.97
CA LYS A 275 8.38 -4.70 8.02
C LYS A 275 7.11 -5.37 7.49
N ILE A 276 6.56 -4.88 6.38
CA ILE A 276 5.30 -5.36 5.82
C ILE A 276 5.55 -6.18 4.56
N GLY A 277 6.59 -5.85 3.79
CA GLY A 277 6.79 -6.33 2.42
C GLY A 277 5.98 -5.50 1.41
N ASN A 278 5.97 -5.97 0.16
CA ASN A 278 5.23 -5.36 -0.93
C ASN A 278 3.72 -5.52 -0.74
N THR A 279 3.02 -4.42 -0.45
CA THR A 279 1.54 -4.36 -0.33
C THR A 279 0.86 -3.90 -1.63
N PHE A 280 1.52 -4.11 -2.76
CA PHE A 280 0.95 -3.93 -4.10
C PHE A 280 0.36 -2.53 -4.29
N SER A 281 -0.97 -2.40 -4.43
CA SER A 281 -1.62 -1.11 -4.68
C SER A 281 -1.45 -0.12 -3.54
N GLY A 282 -1.17 -0.60 -2.31
CA GLY A 282 -0.89 0.23 -1.14
C GLY A 282 0.58 0.59 -0.94
N CYS A 283 1.49 0.02 -1.72
CA CYS A 283 2.91 0.05 -1.40
C CYS A 283 3.51 1.47 -1.39
N LEU A 284 3.11 2.33 -2.33
CA LEU A 284 3.54 3.74 -2.34
C LEU A 284 3.06 4.49 -1.09
N PHE A 285 1.87 4.17 -0.58
CA PHE A 285 1.31 4.84 0.60
C PHE A 285 1.88 4.29 1.91
N VAL A 286 2.26 3.01 1.94
CA VAL A 286 3.11 2.47 3.01
C VAL A 286 4.45 3.20 3.04
N ALA A 287 5.06 3.44 1.88
CA ALA A 287 6.32 4.19 1.81
C ALA A 287 6.16 5.64 2.26
N LEU A 288 5.04 6.30 1.89
CA LEU A 288 4.70 7.64 2.36
C LEU A 288 4.52 7.69 3.89
N ALA A 289 3.80 6.72 4.47
CA ALA A 289 3.63 6.64 5.93
C ALA A 289 4.99 6.43 6.63
N GLY A 290 5.84 5.55 6.09
CA GLY A 290 7.18 5.31 6.61
C GLY A 290 8.04 6.59 6.58
N LEU A 291 7.97 7.33 5.47
CA LEU A 291 8.67 8.61 5.30
C LEU A 291 8.24 9.63 6.36
N ILE A 292 6.93 9.80 6.55
CA ILE A 292 6.37 10.75 7.51
C ILE A 292 6.80 10.42 8.95
N ASP A 293 6.84 9.13 9.31
CA ASP A 293 7.24 8.67 10.65
C ASP A 293 8.76 8.74 10.88
N ASP A 294 9.57 8.52 9.85
CA ASP A 294 11.03 8.39 9.99
C ASP A 294 11.80 9.70 9.73
N ALA A 295 11.46 10.46 8.69
CA ALA A 295 12.27 11.59 8.25
C ALA A 295 12.24 12.74 9.26
N PRO A 296 13.36 13.20 9.82
CA PRO A 296 13.39 14.13 10.95
C PRO A 296 12.70 15.48 10.70
N ASP A 297 12.54 15.86 9.43
CA ASP A 297 11.96 17.11 8.98
C ASP A 297 10.64 16.94 8.22
N ALA A 298 9.97 15.78 8.32
CA ALA A 298 8.70 15.51 7.64
C ALA A 298 7.61 16.57 7.92
N ASP A 299 7.64 17.24 9.07
CA ASP A 299 6.64 18.23 9.49
C ASP A 299 6.98 19.69 9.10
N THR A 300 8.04 19.93 8.32
CA THR A 300 8.53 21.29 8.06
C THR A 300 8.14 21.85 6.69
N GLY A 301 7.03 21.41 6.12
CA GLY A 301 6.60 21.89 4.80
C GLY A 301 7.39 21.30 3.63
N ARG A 302 7.93 20.09 3.80
CA ARG A 302 8.82 19.44 2.83
C ARG A 302 8.09 19.02 1.57
N ARG A 303 8.70 19.26 0.41
CA ARG A 303 8.19 18.78 -0.87
C ARG A 303 8.68 17.36 -1.11
N ILE A 304 7.76 16.49 -1.49
CA ILE A 304 8.05 15.08 -1.75
C ILE A 304 7.70 14.72 -3.19
N GLY A 305 8.53 13.91 -3.82
CA GLY A 305 8.20 13.25 -5.08
C GLY A 305 7.68 11.84 -4.82
N LEU A 306 6.69 11.41 -5.60
CA LEU A 306 6.05 10.11 -5.49
C LEU A 306 6.07 9.42 -6.85
N TYR A 307 6.67 8.23 -6.91
CA TYR A 307 6.66 7.38 -8.09
C TYR A 307 5.82 6.13 -7.86
N SER A 308 4.77 5.96 -8.65
CA SER A 308 3.93 4.77 -8.67
C SER A 308 4.17 3.98 -9.94
N TYR A 309 4.23 2.66 -9.81
CA TYR A 309 4.28 1.73 -10.93
C TYR A 309 3.29 0.59 -10.70
N GLY A 310 2.72 0.04 -11.76
CA GLY A 310 1.99 -1.22 -11.75
C GLY A 310 2.17 -1.94 -13.08
N SER A 311 2.42 -3.24 -13.01
CA SER A 311 2.55 -4.15 -14.14
C SER A 311 1.36 -4.12 -15.10
N GLY A 312 1.61 -4.48 -16.37
CA GLY A 312 0.61 -4.43 -17.44
C GLY A 312 0.82 -3.39 -18.57
N SER A 313 1.40 -2.21 -18.41
CA SER A 313 1.87 -1.46 -17.26
C SER A 313 1.48 0.03 -17.35
N SER A 314 1.35 0.66 -16.19
CA SER A 314 1.15 2.12 -16.05
C SER A 314 1.95 2.64 -14.85
N ALA A 315 2.38 3.89 -14.96
CA ALA A 315 3.13 4.58 -13.94
C ALA A 315 2.78 6.07 -13.88
N ALA A 316 3.03 6.68 -12.74
CA ALA A 316 2.95 8.11 -12.57
C ALA A 316 4.07 8.62 -11.65
N PHE A 317 4.61 9.78 -12.00
CA PHE A 317 5.39 10.60 -11.10
C PHE A 317 4.57 11.86 -10.76
N PHE A 318 4.45 12.16 -9.48
CA PHE A 318 3.77 13.38 -9.01
C PHE A 318 4.43 13.88 -7.74
N SER A 319 4.06 15.06 -7.29
CA SER A 319 4.64 15.68 -6.11
C SER A 319 3.56 16.26 -5.19
N GLY A 320 3.97 16.53 -3.96
CA GLY A 320 3.15 17.24 -3.01
C GLY A 320 3.99 17.85 -1.89
N VAL A 321 3.35 18.66 -1.06
CA VAL A 321 3.96 19.30 0.11
C VAL A 321 3.37 18.71 1.38
N LEU A 322 4.24 18.12 2.20
CA LEU A 322 3.89 17.65 3.54
C LEU A 322 3.47 18.83 4.40
N ARG A 323 2.40 18.64 5.16
CA ARG A 323 1.82 19.71 5.97
C ARG A 323 2.43 19.72 7.36
N PRO A 324 2.59 20.92 7.97
CA PRO A 324 2.92 20.99 9.38
C PRO A 324 1.94 20.17 10.22
N GLY A 325 2.46 19.23 11.01
CA GLY A 325 1.66 18.33 11.84
C GLY A 325 1.26 17.00 11.18
N ALA A 326 1.73 16.71 9.95
CA ALA A 326 1.47 15.44 9.26
C ALA A 326 1.90 14.22 10.10
N ARG A 327 3.06 14.27 10.77
CA ARG A 327 3.52 13.20 11.69
C ARG A 327 2.61 13.06 12.89
N ALA A 328 2.23 14.18 13.51
CA ALA A 328 1.34 14.16 14.67
C ALA A 328 -0.05 13.62 14.32
N ARG A 329 -0.50 13.84 13.08
CA ARG A 329 -1.72 13.22 12.53
C ARG A 329 -1.55 11.71 12.38
N LEU A 330 -0.49 11.29 11.68
CA LEU A 330 -0.19 9.88 11.44
C LEU A 330 -0.01 9.08 12.73
N ALA A 331 0.63 9.69 13.74
CA ALA A 331 0.88 9.09 15.05
C ALA A 331 -0.39 8.68 15.80
N ARG A 332 -1.56 9.27 15.48
CA ARG A 332 -2.85 8.90 16.09
C ARG A 332 -3.29 7.49 15.71
N HIS A 333 -2.74 6.93 14.64
CA HIS A 333 -3.09 5.60 14.16
C HIS A 333 -2.12 4.51 14.64
N ASP A 334 -1.11 4.87 15.44
CA ASP A 334 -0.19 3.93 16.10
C ASP A 334 0.46 2.86 15.19
N ILE A 335 0.69 3.19 13.90
CA ILE A 335 1.14 2.23 12.88
C ILE A 335 2.40 1.47 13.32
N SER A 336 3.43 2.17 13.79
CA SER A 336 4.69 1.55 14.23
C SER A 336 4.48 0.55 15.39
N SER A 337 3.64 0.92 16.36
CA SER A 337 3.29 0.08 17.50
C SER A 337 2.50 -1.15 17.05
N ALA A 338 1.51 -0.97 16.17
CA ALA A 338 0.71 -2.05 15.61
C ALA A 338 1.58 -3.07 14.84
N LEU A 339 2.51 -2.59 13.99
CA LEU A 339 3.43 -3.47 13.25
C LEU A 339 4.39 -4.23 14.18
N THR A 340 4.77 -3.64 15.31
CA THR A 340 5.66 -4.25 16.31
C THR A 340 4.92 -5.29 17.16
N ALA A 341 3.62 -5.08 17.42
CA ALA A 341 2.79 -5.96 18.22
C ALA A 341 2.32 -7.23 17.48
N ARG A 342 2.59 -7.34 16.18
CA ARG A 342 2.22 -8.52 15.37
C ARG A 342 2.86 -9.79 15.92
N ARG A 343 2.13 -10.90 15.84
CA ARG A 343 2.61 -12.20 16.28
C ARG A 343 3.49 -12.84 15.21
N ARG A 344 4.75 -13.10 15.60
CA ARG A 344 5.70 -13.85 14.78
C ARG A 344 5.29 -15.33 14.69
N VAL A 345 5.33 -15.90 13.49
CA VAL A 345 5.08 -17.33 13.25
C VAL A 345 6.30 -18.01 12.63
N ASP A 346 6.38 -19.35 12.76
CA ASP A 346 7.40 -20.15 12.09
C ASP A 346 7.05 -20.47 10.63
N VAL A 347 8.02 -20.97 9.86
CA VAL A 347 7.85 -21.27 8.43
C VAL A 347 6.75 -22.31 8.19
N ARG A 348 6.62 -23.32 9.06
CA ARG A 348 5.58 -24.35 8.93
C ARG A 348 4.18 -23.77 9.11
N THR A 349 4.01 -22.85 10.06
CA THR A 349 2.75 -22.14 10.27
C THR A 349 2.45 -21.21 9.11
N TYR A 350 3.45 -20.46 8.63
CA TYR A 350 3.33 -19.66 7.42
C TYR A 350 2.86 -20.47 6.21
N GLU A 351 3.47 -21.63 5.95
CA GLU A 351 3.10 -22.47 4.79
C GLU A 351 1.63 -22.93 4.86
N ARG A 352 1.17 -23.32 6.06
CA ARG A 352 -0.24 -23.66 6.32
C ARG A 352 -1.17 -22.46 6.12
N LEU A 353 -0.81 -21.28 6.63
CA LEU A 353 -1.64 -20.06 6.46
C LEU A 353 -1.81 -19.68 4.99
N VAL A 354 -0.80 -19.91 4.15
CA VAL A 354 -0.90 -19.71 2.71
C VAL A 354 -1.88 -20.72 2.08
N GLU A 355 -1.88 -21.98 2.52
CA GLU A 355 -2.87 -22.98 2.10
C GLU A 355 -4.29 -22.59 2.52
N ASP A 356 -4.48 -22.17 3.77
CA ASP A 356 -5.78 -21.73 4.29
C ASP A 356 -6.29 -20.50 3.51
N LEU A 357 -5.40 -19.56 3.19
CA LEU A 357 -5.75 -18.40 2.39
C LEU A 357 -6.22 -18.82 0.98
N GLU A 358 -5.51 -19.69 0.29
CA GLU A 358 -5.94 -20.18 -1.03
C GLU A 358 -7.31 -20.85 -0.98
N GLN A 359 -7.58 -21.65 0.05
CA GLN A 359 -8.89 -22.25 0.27
C GLN A 359 -9.96 -21.19 0.47
N SER A 360 -9.71 -20.20 1.33
CA SER A 360 -10.65 -19.10 1.58
C SER A 360 -11.00 -18.33 0.30
N LEU A 361 -10.10 -18.28 -0.69
CA LEU A 361 -10.26 -17.55 -1.95
C LEU A 361 -10.95 -18.37 -3.05
N THR A 362 -10.94 -19.70 -2.97
CA THR A 362 -11.33 -20.57 -4.09
C THR A 362 -12.47 -21.53 -3.76
N ALA A 363 -12.66 -21.87 -2.48
CA ALA A 363 -13.71 -22.78 -2.07
C ALA A 363 -15.09 -22.11 -2.09
N GLU A 364 -16.13 -22.90 -2.41
CA GLU A 364 -17.52 -22.47 -2.31
C GLU A 364 -17.91 -22.17 -0.85
N ASP A 365 -17.45 -23.03 0.07
CA ASP A 365 -17.64 -22.91 1.50
C ASP A 365 -16.27 -22.89 2.22
N PHE A 366 -16.13 -22.03 3.22
CA PHE A 366 -14.91 -21.93 4.05
C PHE A 366 -15.27 -21.47 5.45
N GLU A 367 -14.77 -22.17 6.47
CA GLU A 367 -14.92 -21.81 7.88
C GLU A 367 -13.56 -21.41 8.46
N PRO A 368 -13.36 -20.13 8.80
CA PRO A 368 -12.11 -19.64 9.37
C PRO A 368 -11.78 -20.31 10.71
N ASP A 369 -10.62 -20.95 10.80
CA ASP A 369 -10.15 -21.54 12.06
C ASP A 369 -9.51 -20.47 12.97
N THR A 370 -10.25 -20.02 13.98
CA THR A 370 -9.75 -19.07 14.99
C THR A 370 -8.73 -19.69 15.95
N GLY A 371 -8.66 -21.03 16.01
CA GLY A 371 -7.71 -21.80 16.81
C GLY A 371 -6.42 -22.18 16.06
N ALA A 372 -6.30 -21.83 14.77
CA ALA A 372 -5.16 -22.19 13.92
C ALA A 372 -3.79 -21.71 14.48
N ILE A 373 -3.82 -20.66 15.29
CA ILE A 373 -2.69 -20.10 16.01
C ILE A 373 -3.11 -19.89 17.46
N VAL A 374 -2.52 -20.66 18.38
CA VAL A 374 -2.87 -20.71 19.80
C VAL A 374 -2.98 -19.31 20.42
N ASN A 375 -4.15 -18.96 20.97
CA ASN A 375 -4.46 -17.68 21.63
C ASN A 375 -4.40 -16.42 20.74
N HIS A 376 -4.16 -16.55 19.43
CA HIS A 376 -3.95 -15.37 18.58
C HIS A 376 -5.23 -14.55 18.40
N PHE A 377 -6.38 -15.21 18.25
CA PHE A 377 -7.66 -14.52 18.11
C PHE A 377 -8.01 -13.74 19.38
N GLU A 378 -7.90 -14.36 20.56
CA GLU A 378 -8.20 -13.69 21.83
C GLU A 378 -7.27 -12.50 22.10
N GLU A 379 -5.98 -12.62 21.77
CA GLU A 379 -5.02 -11.57 22.05
C GLU A 379 -5.12 -10.40 21.06
N SER A 380 -5.35 -10.69 19.78
CA SER A 380 -5.25 -9.69 18.71
C SER A 380 -6.59 -9.13 18.23
N TYR A 381 -7.72 -9.80 18.49
CA TYR A 381 -9.03 -9.43 17.93
C TYR A 381 -10.12 -9.31 18.99
N ALA A 382 -10.21 -10.24 19.94
CA ALA A 382 -11.33 -10.26 20.89
C ALA A 382 -11.47 -8.92 21.64
N GLY A 383 -12.64 -8.29 21.52
CA GLY A 383 -12.96 -7.01 22.16
C GLY A 383 -12.21 -5.81 21.58
N ARG A 384 -11.45 -5.98 20.48
CA ARG A 384 -10.78 -4.89 19.76
C ARG A 384 -11.64 -4.27 18.68
N ASN A 385 -12.84 -4.80 18.44
CA ASN A 385 -13.76 -4.27 17.43
C ASN A 385 -13.11 -4.21 16.04
N ALA A 386 -12.30 -5.22 15.70
CA ALA A 386 -11.73 -5.38 14.37
C ALA A 386 -12.71 -6.19 13.50
N LEU A 387 -12.78 -5.89 12.21
CA LEU A 387 -13.57 -6.71 11.30
C LEU A 387 -12.82 -8.01 11.02
N VAL A 388 -13.51 -9.13 11.14
CA VAL A 388 -12.99 -10.47 10.81
C VAL A 388 -13.94 -11.21 9.88
N LEU A 389 -13.39 -12.06 9.02
CA LEU A 389 -14.16 -13.01 8.22
C LEU A 389 -14.73 -14.07 9.17
N SER A 390 -16.06 -14.25 9.14
CA SER A 390 -16.75 -15.25 9.96
C SER A 390 -17.10 -16.52 9.17
N GLY A 391 -17.06 -16.47 7.85
CA GLY A 391 -17.33 -17.63 6.99
C GLY A 391 -17.61 -17.27 5.54
N VAL A 392 -17.44 -18.26 4.68
CA VAL A 392 -17.89 -18.25 3.28
C VAL A 392 -18.87 -19.39 3.10
N LYS A 393 -20.03 -19.10 2.52
CA LYS A 393 -21.04 -20.12 2.20
C LYS A 393 -21.65 -19.86 0.83
N GLY A 394 -21.55 -20.80 -0.10
CA GLY A 394 -22.02 -20.59 -1.48
C GLY A 394 -21.37 -19.36 -2.12
N TYR A 395 -20.08 -19.14 -1.88
CA TYR A 395 -19.30 -17.94 -2.25
C TYR A 395 -19.70 -16.63 -1.54
N GLN A 396 -20.78 -16.63 -0.75
CA GLN A 396 -21.16 -15.46 0.04
C GLN A 396 -20.29 -15.33 1.28
N ARG A 397 -19.58 -14.21 1.40
CA ARG A 397 -18.73 -13.90 2.54
C ARG A 397 -19.53 -13.20 3.63
N SER A 398 -19.32 -13.64 4.87
CA SER A 398 -19.89 -13.03 6.07
C SER A 398 -18.78 -12.52 6.97
N TYR A 399 -18.99 -11.37 7.59
CA TYR A 399 -18.03 -10.73 8.47
C TYR A 399 -18.71 -10.32 9.78
N GLN A 400 -17.91 -10.21 10.83
CA GLN A 400 -18.37 -9.75 12.13
C GLN A 400 -17.29 -8.90 12.81
N TRP A 401 -17.71 -8.10 13.76
CA TRP A 401 -16.81 -7.37 14.66
C TRP A 401 -16.35 -8.29 15.79
N SER A 402 -15.05 -8.27 16.10
CA SER A 402 -14.40 -9.12 17.09
C SER A 402 -14.44 -8.62 18.54
#